data_AF-A0A9D5HXH5-F1
#
_entry.id   AF-A0A9D5HXH5-F1
#
_cell.length_a   1.000
_cell.length_b   1.000
_cell.length_c   1.000
_cell.angle_alpha   90.00
_cell.angle_beta   90.00
_cell.angle_gamma   90.00
#
_symmetry.space_group_name_H-M   'P 1'
#
loop_
_entity.id
_entity.type
_entity.pdbx_description
1 polymer ?
#
loop_
_entity_poly.entity_id
_entity_poly.type
_entity_poly.pdbx_seq_one_letter_code
_entity_poly.pdbx_strand_id
1 'polypeptide(L)'
;MDSSQISERFLSFLARYYREVYDDLSEPDLEKATELNDEILDFESQVDLSSLISRNEEIEDLSTADIKYLLYSFVKAETVRFVKDHAVPKEKLERKSDLEAIREIYFQFFNDVLEVRNTVFEESLNLVDDSEIRRRYIDEKEKSQARDVRQIKIARFKRIKELKSTLSLFFKSSFNLPDEGENRDMFIKAINLFFLEATEHVTMINNEISILEFMIKNQERGPENEVGDSRISSRSMSKQAKDPAHILNVHHIAPNVRYLTSKENNNMHFMDVNRGEGMLLNSREKFYTKVLGTSHNLPTISIAEAAEMELRDALEQEKSSADARKKKEERDRILHDKEYSREEEEDEVKSRLWDDWKDLNPKGHGNTIKNRG
;
A
#
# COMPACT_ATOMS: atom_id res chain seq x y z
N MET A 1 -0.90 -11.14 -42.94
CA MET A 1 -2.01 -12.09 -42.67
C MET A 1 -3.31 -11.43 -43.09
N ASP A 2 -4.36 -12.22 -43.38
CA ASP A 2 -5.70 -11.68 -43.56
C ASP A 2 -6.26 -11.20 -42.21
N SER A 3 -7.09 -10.16 -42.19
CA SER A 3 -7.61 -9.54 -40.96
C SER A 3 -8.39 -10.54 -40.09
N SER A 4 -9.15 -11.44 -40.73
CA SER A 4 -9.88 -12.51 -40.03
C SER A 4 -8.93 -13.47 -39.30
N GLN A 5 -7.80 -13.82 -39.92
CA GLN A 5 -6.81 -14.73 -39.32
C GLN A 5 -6.11 -14.09 -38.13
N ILE A 6 -5.81 -12.79 -38.21
CA ILE A 6 -5.22 -12.02 -37.10
C ILE A 6 -6.17 -12.03 -35.90
N SER A 7 -7.45 -11.76 -36.16
CA SER A 7 -8.50 -11.74 -35.13
C SER A 7 -8.67 -13.09 -34.44
N GLU A 8 -8.76 -14.18 -35.21
CA GLU A 8 -8.89 -15.54 -34.66
C GLU A 8 -7.66 -15.96 -33.86
N ARG A 9 -6.45 -15.67 -34.37
CA ARG A 9 -5.19 -15.98 -33.67
C ARG A 9 -5.11 -15.22 -32.35
N PHE A 10 -5.48 -13.95 -32.33
CA PHE A 10 -5.45 -13.16 -31.10
C PHE A 10 -6.51 -13.61 -30.08
N LEU A 11 -7.72 -13.99 -30.51
CA LEU A 11 -8.71 -14.60 -29.61
C LEU A 11 -8.21 -15.93 -29.02
N SER A 12 -7.49 -16.74 -29.81
CA SER A 12 -6.83 -17.94 -29.32
C SER A 12 -5.79 -17.61 -28.24
N PHE A 13 -4.98 -16.56 -28.42
CA PHE A 13 -4.04 -16.10 -27.39
C PHE A 13 -4.73 -15.67 -26.11
N LEU A 14 -5.84 -14.91 -26.19
CA LEU A 14 -6.61 -14.53 -25.00
C LEU A 14 -7.16 -15.75 -24.25
N ALA A 15 -7.70 -16.73 -24.99
CA ALA A 15 -8.22 -17.97 -24.41
C ALA A 15 -7.13 -18.85 -23.78
N ARG A 16 -5.93 -18.88 -24.38
CA ARG A 16 -4.75 -19.57 -23.81
C ARG A 16 -4.21 -18.84 -22.60
N TYR A 17 -4.04 -17.52 -22.68
CA TYR A 17 -3.65 -16.68 -21.56
C TYR A 17 -4.55 -16.90 -20.33
N TYR A 18 -5.87 -16.90 -20.54
CA TYR A 18 -6.80 -17.16 -19.45
C TYR A 18 -6.54 -18.52 -18.80
N ARG A 19 -6.41 -19.60 -19.58
CA ARG A 19 -6.26 -20.96 -19.05
C ARG A 19 -4.88 -21.28 -18.48
N GLU A 20 -3.83 -20.77 -19.12
CA GLU A 20 -2.44 -21.17 -18.87
C GLU A 20 -1.73 -20.24 -17.88
N VAL A 21 -2.17 -18.97 -17.77
CA VAL A 21 -1.48 -17.94 -16.96
C VAL A 21 -2.39 -17.29 -15.90
N TYR A 22 -3.65 -17.02 -16.23
CA TYR A 22 -4.52 -16.18 -15.39
C TYR A 22 -5.50 -16.94 -14.50
N ASP A 23 -5.94 -18.14 -14.88
CA ASP A 23 -6.90 -18.93 -14.09
C ASP A 23 -6.20 -19.57 -12.89
N ASP A 24 -6.43 -19.00 -11.70
CA ASP A 24 -5.89 -19.46 -10.42
C ASP A 24 -6.26 -20.93 -10.07
N LEU A 25 -7.21 -21.53 -10.80
CA LEU A 25 -7.67 -22.91 -10.58
C LEU A 25 -6.89 -23.97 -11.38
N SER A 26 -6.14 -23.58 -12.41
CA SER A 26 -5.34 -24.51 -13.20
C SER A 26 -3.93 -24.65 -12.61
N GLU A 27 -3.38 -25.86 -12.64
CA GLU A 27 -1.95 -26.03 -12.31
C GLU A 27 -1.11 -25.29 -13.37
N PRO A 28 -0.10 -24.50 -12.94
CA PRO A 28 0.74 -23.75 -13.86
C PRO A 28 1.58 -24.71 -14.70
N ASP A 29 1.34 -24.69 -16.02
CA ASP A 29 2.12 -25.45 -17.00
C ASP A 29 3.13 -24.52 -17.68
N LEU A 30 4.37 -24.57 -17.20
CA LEU A 30 5.42 -23.66 -17.66
C LEU A 30 5.77 -23.88 -19.14
N GLU A 31 5.73 -25.12 -19.64
CA GLU A 31 6.04 -25.40 -21.05
C GLU A 31 5.02 -24.72 -21.96
N LYS A 32 3.72 -24.88 -21.67
CA LYS A 32 2.66 -24.21 -22.44
C LYS A 32 2.73 -22.69 -22.35
N ALA A 33 3.01 -22.15 -21.16
CA ALA A 33 3.17 -20.71 -20.98
C ALA A 33 4.37 -20.15 -21.74
N THR A 34 5.49 -20.90 -21.83
CA THR A 34 6.63 -20.53 -22.66
C THR A 34 6.31 -20.56 -24.15
N GLU A 35 5.60 -21.60 -24.62
CA GLU A 35 5.15 -21.67 -26.02
C GLU A 35 4.22 -20.50 -26.37
N LEU A 36 3.26 -20.18 -25.48
CA LEU A 36 2.37 -19.04 -25.65
C LEU A 36 3.14 -17.72 -25.72
N ASN A 37 4.12 -17.54 -24.83
CA ASN A 37 4.96 -16.34 -24.82
C ASN A 37 5.73 -16.17 -26.15
N ASP A 38 6.34 -17.24 -26.65
CA ASP A 38 7.09 -17.21 -27.90
C ASP A 38 6.18 -16.91 -29.10
N GLU A 39 4.97 -17.49 -29.14
CA GLU A 39 3.98 -17.20 -30.17
C GLU A 39 3.47 -15.75 -30.16
N ILE A 40 3.31 -15.14 -28.98
CA ILE A 40 2.89 -13.74 -28.82
C ILE A 40 3.99 -12.79 -29.29
N LEU A 41 5.26 -13.09 -28.99
CA LEU A 41 6.40 -12.31 -29.46
C LEU A 41 6.57 -12.40 -30.97
N ASP A 42 6.38 -13.59 -31.54
CA ASP A 42 6.37 -13.80 -33.00
C ASP A 42 5.23 -13.02 -33.68
N PHE A 43 4.05 -12.98 -33.07
CA PHE A 43 2.90 -12.23 -33.59
C PHE A 43 3.18 -10.73 -33.74
N GLU A 44 3.94 -10.13 -32.83
CA GLU A 44 4.33 -8.71 -32.90
C GLU A 44 5.09 -8.39 -34.20
N SER A 45 5.97 -9.31 -34.62
CA SER A 45 6.79 -9.14 -35.81
C SER A 45 5.98 -9.24 -37.12
N GLN A 46 4.80 -9.86 -37.06
CA GLN A 46 3.96 -10.17 -38.21
C GLN A 46 2.81 -9.19 -38.40
N VAL A 47 2.43 -8.45 -37.35
CA VAL A 47 1.28 -7.56 -37.35
C VAL A 47 1.69 -6.19 -36.84
N ASP A 48 1.54 -5.18 -37.70
CA ASP A 48 1.68 -3.79 -37.27
C ASP A 48 0.40 -3.34 -36.54
N LEU A 49 0.35 -3.62 -35.23
CA LEU A 49 -0.76 -3.21 -34.36
C LEU A 49 -0.94 -1.68 -34.33
N SER A 50 0.13 -0.91 -34.58
CA SER A 50 0.06 0.55 -34.62
C SER A 50 -0.72 1.08 -35.83
N SER A 51 -0.92 0.24 -36.85
CA SER A 51 -1.80 0.54 -37.99
C SER A 51 -3.27 0.18 -37.70
N LEU A 52 -3.57 -0.60 -36.66
CA LEU A 52 -4.94 -1.04 -36.33
C LEU A 52 -5.66 -0.08 -35.40
N ILE A 53 -4.92 0.62 -34.53
CA ILE A 53 -5.47 1.59 -33.58
C ILE A 53 -4.82 2.94 -33.88
N SER A 54 -5.60 3.88 -34.40
CA SER A 54 -5.08 5.22 -34.64
C SER A 54 -4.91 5.96 -33.31
N ARG A 55 -3.84 6.75 -33.22
CA ARG A 55 -3.57 7.58 -32.05
C ARG A 55 -4.66 8.64 -31.90
N ASN A 56 -5.19 8.81 -30.69
CA ASN A 56 -6.19 9.82 -30.30
C ASN A 56 -7.66 9.58 -30.70
N GLU A 57 -8.05 8.35 -31.06
CA GLU A 57 -9.46 7.97 -31.23
C GLU A 57 -10.23 8.00 -29.89
N GLU A 58 -11.55 8.16 -29.94
CA GLU A 58 -12.40 7.83 -28.79
C GLU A 58 -12.71 6.34 -28.80
N ILE A 59 -12.87 5.73 -27.63
CA ILE A 59 -13.25 4.32 -27.53
C ILE A 59 -14.54 4.01 -28.32
N GLU A 60 -15.42 5.01 -28.49
CA GLU A 60 -16.66 4.92 -29.28
C GLU A 60 -16.42 4.75 -30.78
N ASP A 61 -15.30 5.28 -31.31
CA ASP A 61 -14.94 5.20 -32.72
C ASP A 61 -14.35 3.84 -33.11
N LEU A 62 -13.83 3.08 -32.14
CA LEU A 62 -13.26 1.76 -32.35
C LEU A 62 -14.34 0.70 -32.59
N SER A 63 -14.11 -0.16 -33.58
CA SER A 63 -14.96 -1.33 -33.80
C SER A 63 -14.84 -2.31 -32.64
N THR A 64 -15.91 -3.05 -32.34
CA THR A 64 -15.88 -4.09 -31.29
C THR A 64 -14.81 -5.14 -31.54
N ALA A 65 -14.50 -5.41 -32.82
CA ALA A 65 -13.46 -6.34 -33.22
C ALA A 65 -12.05 -5.81 -32.92
N ASP A 66 -11.83 -4.50 -32.88
CA ASP A 66 -10.49 -3.93 -32.73
C ASP A 66 -10.13 -3.63 -31.27
N ILE A 67 -11.14 -3.36 -30.42
CA ILE A 67 -10.93 -3.08 -28.98
C ILE A 67 -10.08 -4.16 -28.29
N LYS A 68 -10.25 -5.43 -28.67
CA LYS A 68 -9.49 -6.54 -28.07
C LYS A 68 -7.98 -6.35 -28.22
N TYR A 69 -7.50 -5.73 -29.30
CA TYR A 69 -6.06 -5.57 -29.54
C TYR A 69 -5.38 -4.62 -28.55
N LEU A 70 -6.13 -3.76 -27.86
CA LEU A 70 -5.61 -2.96 -26.73
C LEU A 70 -5.09 -3.84 -25.58
N LEU A 71 -5.54 -5.08 -25.49
CA LEU A 71 -5.08 -6.04 -24.48
C LEU A 71 -3.76 -6.72 -24.84
N TYR A 72 -3.27 -6.56 -26.06
CA TYR A 72 -2.06 -7.24 -26.55
C TYR A 72 -0.86 -6.99 -25.64
N SER A 73 -0.54 -5.71 -25.38
CA SER A 73 0.62 -5.32 -24.57
C SER A 73 0.53 -5.83 -23.13
N PHE A 74 -0.69 -5.89 -22.57
CA PHE A 74 -0.90 -6.48 -21.24
C PHE A 74 -0.63 -7.99 -21.25
N VAL A 75 -1.24 -8.73 -22.18
CA VAL A 75 -1.07 -10.18 -22.28
C VAL A 75 0.40 -10.54 -22.50
N LYS A 76 1.10 -9.79 -23.36
CA LYS A 76 2.55 -9.90 -23.56
C LYS A 76 3.32 -9.67 -22.26
N ALA A 77 3.00 -8.61 -21.51
CA ALA A 77 3.66 -8.33 -20.23
C ALA A 77 3.46 -9.48 -19.23
N GLU A 78 2.23 -10.01 -19.13
CA GLU A 78 1.90 -11.10 -18.22
C GLU A 78 2.60 -12.41 -18.57
N THR A 79 2.65 -12.79 -19.86
CA THR A 79 3.34 -14.03 -20.27
C THR A 79 4.84 -13.91 -20.07
N VAL A 80 5.45 -12.77 -20.41
CA VAL A 80 6.88 -12.53 -20.16
C VAL A 80 7.16 -12.56 -18.66
N ARG A 81 6.35 -11.86 -17.85
CA ARG A 81 6.50 -11.86 -16.38
C ARG A 81 6.39 -13.27 -15.82
N PHE A 82 5.36 -14.01 -16.22
CA PHE A 82 5.12 -15.37 -15.74
C PHE A 82 6.32 -16.28 -16.03
N VAL A 83 6.85 -16.29 -17.25
CA VAL A 83 8.02 -17.08 -17.62
C VAL A 83 9.25 -16.67 -16.80
N LYS A 84 9.50 -15.37 -16.66
CA LYS A 84 10.67 -14.83 -15.93
C LYS A 84 10.60 -15.06 -14.42
N ASP A 85 9.40 -15.04 -13.83
CA ASP A 85 9.20 -15.32 -12.41
C ASP A 85 9.36 -16.81 -12.07
N HIS A 86 9.16 -17.70 -13.04
CA HIS A 86 9.44 -19.14 -12.88
C HIS A 86 10.90 -19.50 -13.20
N ALA A 87 11.62 -18.65 -13.93
CA ALA A 87 13.02 -18.81 -14.31
C ALA A 87 13.92 -17.71 -13.72
N VAL A 88 13.77 -17.43 -12.42
CA VAL A 88 14.49 -16.32 -11.76
C VAL A 88 16.02 -16.49 -11.87
N PRO A 89 16.73 -15.51 -12.45
CA PRO A 89 18.18 -15.54 -12.54
C PRO A 89 18.86 -15.55 -11.17
N LYS A 90 20.04 -16.17 -11.10
CA LYS A 90 20.87 -16.13 -9.87
C LYS A 90 21.52 -14.76 -9.66
N GLU A 91 21.82 -14.07 -10.75
CA GLU A 91 22.46 -12.76 -10.70
C GLU A 91 21.43 -11.66 -10.49
N LYS A 92 21.64 -10.83 -9.46
CA LYS A 92 20.73 -9.73 -9.12
C LYS A 92 20.62 -8.69 -10.23
N LEU A 93 21.71 -8.47 -10.98
CA LEU A 93 21.74 -7.52 -12.09
C LEU A 93 20.87 -8.02 -13.25
N GLU A 94 20.91 -9.32 -13.55
CA GLU A 94 20.08 -9.95 -14.58
C GLU A 94 18.60 -9.92 -14.19
N ARG A 95 18.26 -10.28 -12.94
CA ARG A 95 16.88 -10.16 -12.44
C ARG A 95 16.37 -8.71 -12.49
N LYS A 96 17.21 -7.73 -12.12
CA LYS A 96 16.85 -6.32 -12.25
C LYS A 96 16.55 -5.97 -13.72
N SER A 97 17.39 -6.40 -14.66
CA SER A 97 17.20 -6.16 -16.08
C SER A 97 15.91 -6.80 -16.61
N ASP A 98 15.57 -8.01 -16.15
CA ASP A 98 14.32 -8.68 -16.52
C ASP A 98 13.10 -7.89 -16.03
N LEU A 99 13.13 -7.42 -14.78
CA LEU A 99 12.07 -6.61 -14.19
C LEU A 99 11.89 -5.27 -14.90
N GLU A 100 12.99 -4.62 -15.27
CA GLU A 100 12.96 -3.39 -16.06
C GLU A 100 12.32 -3.64 -17.42
N ALA A 101 12.69 -4.72 -18.11
CA ALA A 101 12.10 -5.09 -19.39
C ALA A 101 10.58 -5.35 -19.27
N ILE A 102 10.15 -6.10 -18.25
CA ILE A 102 8.72 -6.36 -17.98
C ILE A 102 7.98 -5.04 -17.71
N ARG A 103 8.56 -4.16 -16.88
CA ARG A 103 7.97 -2.86 -16.55
C ARG A 103 7.74 -2.00 -17.79
N GLU A 104 8.70 -1.95 -18.71
CA GLU A 104 8.54 -1.17 -19.94
C GLU A 104 7.40 -1.71 -20.83
N ILE A 105 7.16 -3.03 -20.84
CA ILE A 105 5.99 -3.60 -21.56
C ILE A 105 4.66 -3.17 -20.90
N TYR A 106 4.58 -3.14 -19.56
CA TYR A 106 3.39 -2.57 -18.90
C TYR A 106 3.20 -1.07 -19.19
N PHE A 107 4.28 -0.31 -19.30
CA PHE A 107 4.19 1.09 -19.71
C PHE A 107 3.74 1.25 -21.16
N GLN A 108 4.13 0.34 -22.05
CA GLN A 108 3.57 0.27 -23.39
C GLN A 108 2.06 0.03 -23.35
N PHE A 109 1.58 -0.91 -22.53
CA PHE A 109 0.14 -1.12 -22.33
C PHE A 109 -0.59 0.13 -21.81
N PHE A 110 -0.01 0.87 -20.85
CA PHE A 110 -0.61 2.13 -20.41
C PHE A 110 -0.64 3.18 -21.51
N ASN A 111 0.39 3.28 -22.35
CA ASN A 111 0.37 4.18 -23.52
C ASN A 111 -0.78 3.79 -24.44
N ASP A 112 -0.85 2.52 -24.86
CA ASP A 112 -1.83 2.04 -25.83
C ASP A 112 -3.27 2.30 -25.37
N VAL A 113 -3.55 2.05 -24.10
CA VAL A 113 -4.89 2.21 -23.52
C VAL A 113 -5.24 3.68 -23.23
N LEU A 114 -4.29 4.52 -22.84
CA LEU A 114 -4.55 5.92 -22.49
C LEU A 114 -4.46 6.88 -23.68
N GLU A 115 -3.79 6.48 -24.78
CA GLU A 115 -3.81 7.22 -26.04
C GLU A 115 -5.22 7.23 -26.67
N VAL A 116 -6.01 6.17 -26.45
CA VAL A 116 -7.43 6.11 -26.82
C VAL A 116 -8.27 6.70 -25.69
N ARG A 117 -9.02 7.77 -26.00
CA ARG A 117 -9.78 8.52 -24.99
C ARG A 117 -10.96 7.70 -24.47
N ASN A 118 -11.26 7.86 -23.18
CA ASN A 118 -12.37 7.21 -22.46
C ASN A 118 -12.28 5.67 -22.38
N THR A 119 -11.13 5.06 -22.66
CA THR A 119 -10.93 3.61 -22.51
C THR A 119 -10.88 3.20 -21.04
N VAL A 120 -10.15 3.96 -20.22
CA VAL A 120 -10.07 3.76 -18.76
C VAL A 120 -11.05 4.68 -18.08
N PHE A 121 -11.88 4.11 -17.22
CA PHE A 121 -12.86 4.88 -16.47
C PHE A 121 -12.18 5.76 -15.42
N GLU A 122 -12.78 6.91 -15.14
CA GLU A 122 -12.28 7.86 -14.14
C GLU A 122 -12.13 7.19 -12.75
N GLU A 123 -13.05 6.29 -12.41
CA GLU A 123 -13.00 5.50 -11.18
C GLU A 123 -11.75 4.62 -11.12
N SER A 124 -11.31 4.05 -12.25
CA SER A 124 -10.10 3.23 -12.33
C SER A 124 -8.84 4.10 -12.26
N LEU A 125 -8.82 5.23 -12.98
CA LEU A 125 -7.71 6.21 -12.95
C LEU A 125 -7.48 6.76 -11.53
N ASN A 126 -8.57 6.99 -10.81
CA ASN A 126 -8.52 7.51 -9.44
C ASN A 126 -7.90 6.53 -8.43
N LEU A 127 -7.76 5.25 -8.79
CA LEU A 127 -7.22 4.17 -7.96
C LEU A 127 -5.75 3.85 -8.22
N VAL A 128 -5.06 4.65 -9.05
CA VAL A 128 -3.61 4.57 -9.24
C VAL A 128 -2.92 5.28 -8.07
N ASP A 129 -2.00 4.63 -7.37
CA ASP A 129 -1.19 5.21 -6.28
C ASP A 129 0.31 5.28 -6.60
N ASP A 130 0.77 4.54 -7.60
CA ASP A 130 2.17 4.54 -8.01
C ASP A 130 2.60 5.92 -8.54
N SER A 131 3.72 6.41 -8.00
CA SER A 131 4.24 7.75 -8.28
C SER A 131 4.75 7.92 -9.72
N GLU A 132 5.29 6.86 -10.32
CA GLU A 132 5.81 6.88 -11.67
C GLU A 132 4.68 6.84 -12.68
N ILE A 133 3.69 5.96 -12.48
CA ILE A 133 2.50 5.91 -13.33
C ILE A 133 1.78 7.26 -13.27
N ARG A 134 1.54 7.80 -12.07
CA ARG A 134 0.92 9.14 -11.89
C ARG A 134 1.70 10.23 -12.61
N ARG A 135 3.03 10.20 -12.55
CA ARG A 135 3.87 11.22 -13.19
C ARG A 135 3.77 11.17 -14.72
N ARG A 136 3.82 9.97 -15.29
CA ARG A 136 3.85 9.76 -16.75
C ARG A 136 2.47 9.92 -17.41
N TYR A 137 1.41 9.49 -16.73
CA TYR A 137 0.12 9.21 -17.40
C TYR A 137 -1.07 10.01 -16.89
N ILE A 138 -1.01 10.51 -15.66
CA ILE A 138 -2.15 11.20 -15.05
C ILE A 138 -1.91 12.70 -15.11
N ASP A 139 -2.95 13.46 -15.46
CA ASP A 139 -2.87 14.92 -15.57
C ASP A 139 -2.68 15.58 -14.19
N GLU A 140 -1.96 16.71 -14.15
CA GLU A 140 -1.65 17.40 -12.89
C GLU A 140 -2.90 17.87 -12.11
N LYS A 141 -4.01 18.13 -12.81
CA LYS A 141 -5.28 18.54 -12.19
C LYS A 141 -5.85 17.45 -11.27
N GLU A 142 -5.62 16.17 -11.62
CA GLU A 142 -6.07 14.98 -10.87
C GLU A 142 -5.08 14.55 -9.78
N LYS A 143 -3.87 15.11 -9.76
CA LYS A 143 -2.83 14.86 -8.73
C LYS A 143 -3.06 15.64 -7.43
N SER A 144 -3.99 16.60 -7.42
CA SER A 144 -4.15 17.60 -6.36
C SER A 144 -4.77 17.10 -5.06
N GLN A 145 -5.31 15.88 -5.04
CA GLN A 145 -5.88 15.31 -3.81
C GLN A 145 -4.83 14.49 -3.07
N ALA A 146 -4.46 14.93 -1.87
CA ALA A 146 -3.83 14.08 -0.88
C ALA A 146 -4.81 12.95 -0.55
N ARG A 147 -4.56 11.77 -1.12
CA ARG A 147 -5.40 10.60 -0.93
C ARG A 147 -4.71 9.64 0.04
N ASP A 148 -5.49 9.08 0.95
CA ASP A 148 -5.02 7.99 1.79
C ASP A 148 -4.68 6.79 0.89
N VAL A 149 -3.39 6.53 0.72
CA VAL A 149 -2.85 5.44 -0.12
C VAL A 149 -3.45 4.10 0.29
N ARG A 150 -3.71 3.89 1.59
CA ARG A 150 -4.34 2.65 2.06
C ARG A 150 -5.77 2.53 1.54
N GLN A 151 -6.54 3.62 1.55
CA GLN A 151 -7.92 3.60 1.04
C GLN A 151 -7.96 3.37 -0.47
N ILE A 152 -7.01 3.95 -1.23
CA ILE A 152 -6.86 3.67 -2.66
C ILE A 152 -6.64 2.17 -2.90
N LYS A 153 -5.70 1.55 -2.18
CA LYS A 153 -5.42 0.11 -2.33
C LYS A 153 -6.63 -0.76 -1.98
N ILE A 154 -7.35 -0.42 -0.90
CA ILE A 154 -8.58 -1.14 -0.52
C ILE A 154 -9.65 -1.01 -1.60
N ALA A 155 -9.85 0.20 -2.13
CA ALA A 155 -10.83 0.45 -3.17
C ALA A 155 -10.44 -0.25 -4.49
N ARG A 156 -9.16 -0.23 -4.87
CA ARG A 156 -8.63 -0.99 -6.01
C ARG A 156 -8.88 -2.48 -5.88
N PHE A 157 -8.56 -3.07 -4.73
CA PHE A 157 -8.80 -4.49 -4.48
C PHE A 157 -10.29 -4.85 -4.61
N LYS A 158 -11.19 -4.04 -4.05
CA LYS A 158 -12.64 -4.23 -4.19
C LYS A 158 -13.08 -4.14 -5.65
N ARG A 159 -12.56 -3.17 -6.39
CA ARG A 159 -12.91 -2.96 -7.80
C ARG A 159 -12.42 -4.08 -8.70
N ILE A 160 -11.18 -4.54 -8.52
CA ILE A 160 -10.64 -5.72 -9.21
C ILE A 160 -11.54 -6.93 -8.95
N LYS A 161 -11.92 -7.19 -7.69
CA LYS A 161 -12.79 -8.31 -7.34
C LYS A 161 -14.17 -8.23 -8.01
N GLU A 162 -14.76 -7.04 -8.06
CA GLU A 162 -16.05 -6.81 -8.73
C GLU A 162 -15.97 -7.05 -10.24
N LEU A 163 -14.93 -6.51 -10.90
CA LEU A 163 -14.71 -6.70 -12.32
C LEU A 163 -14.43 -8.16 -12.66
N LYS A 164 -13.58 -8.86 -11.89
CA LYS A 164 -13.35 -10.31 -12.05
C LYS A 164 -14.65 -11.11 -11.95
N SER A 165 -15.50 -10.79 -10.97
CA SER A 165 -16.79 -11.46 -10.82
C SER A 165 -17.70 -11.25 -12.03
N THR A 166 -17.72 -10.02 -12.57
CA THR A 166 -18.55 -9.67 -13.74
C THR A 166 -18.04 -10.34 -15.01
N LEU A 167 -16.71 -10.42 -15.18
CA LEU A 167 -16.05 -10.97 -16.36
C LEU A 167 -15.88 -12.49 -16.32
N SER A 168 -16.26 -13.15 -15.22
CA SER A 168 -16.05 -14.60 -15.05
C SER A 168 -16.65 -15.43 -16.19
N LEU A 169 -17.87 -15.09 -16.64
CA LEU A 169 -18.50 -15.79 -17.76
C LEU A 169 -17.80 -15.49 -19.09
N PHE A 170 -17.43 -14.23 -19.31
CA PHE A 170 -16.75 -13.77 -20.52
C PHE A 170 -15.39 -14.45 -20.72
N PHE A 171 -14.63 -14.61 -19.65
CA PHE A 171 -13.36 -15.34 -19.70
C PHE A 171 -13.54 -16.84 -19.96
N LYS A 172 -14.54 -17.45 -19.32
CA LYS A 172 -14.90 -18.86 -19.57
C LYS A 172 -15.43 -19.11 -20.98
N SER A 173 -16.02 -18.10 -21.63
CA SER A 173 -16.44 -18.16 -23.03
C SER A 173 -15.32 -17.76 -24.00
N SER A 174 -14.06 -17.76 -23.56
CA SER A 174 -12.90 -17.43 -24.40
C SER A 174 -13.00 -16.06 -25.06
N PHE A 175 -13.49 -15.06 -24.30
CA PHE A 175 -13.64 -13.67 -24.76
C PHE A 175 -14.59 -13.51 -25.96
N ASN A 176 -15.55 -14.43 -26.11
CA ASN A 176 -16.53 -14.39 -27.19
C ASN A 176 -17.92 -14.84 -26.68
N LEU A 177 -18.82 -13.88 -26.51
CA LEU A 177 -20.24 -14.08 -26.20
C LEU A 177 -21.09 -14.01 -27.48
N PRO A 178 -22.32 -14.56 -27.48
CA PRO A 178 -23.21 -14.51 -28.64
C PRO A 178 -23.67 -13.10 -29.03
N ASP A 179 -23.75 -12.18 -28.06
CA ASP A 179 -24.14 -10.79 -28.30
C ASP A 179 -22.89 -9.91 -28.47
N GLU A 180 -22.77 -9.27 -29.63
CA GLU A 180 -21.68 -8.36 -29.96
C GLU A 180 -21.68 -7.10 -29.09
N GLY A 181 -22.86 -6.60 -28.70
CA GLY A 181 -22.96 -5.46 -27.79
C GLY A 181 -22.43 -5.79 -26.40
N GLU A 182 -22.76 -6.97 -25.88
CA GLU A 182 -22.20 -7.47 -24.63
C GLU A 182 -20.68 -7.68 -24.72
N ASN A 183 -20.17 -8.22 -25.83
CA ASN A 183 -18.73 -8.37 -26.04
C ASN A 183 -17.99 -7.04 -25.92
N ARG A 184 -18.53 -5.98 -26.54
CA ARG A 184 -17.96 -4.62 -26.46
C ARG A 184 -17.83 -4.16 -25.01
N ASP A 185 -18.92 -4.24 -24.26
CA ASP A 185 -18.94 -3.86 -22.85
C ASP A 185 -17.98 -4.70 -21.99
N MET A 186 -17.90 -6.00 -22.26
CA MET A 186 -17.00 -6.89 -21.55
C MET A 186 -15.53 -6.60 -21.86
N PHE A 187 -15.17 -6.29 -23.11
CA PHE A 187 -13.79 -5.89 -23.45
C PHE A 187 -13.39 -4.59 -22.75
N ILE A 188 -14.26 -3.57 -22.72
CA ILE A 188 -13.98 -2.31 -22.01
C ILE A 188 -13.80 -2.56 -20.50
N LYS A 189 -14.65 -3.41 -19.90
CA LYS A 189 -14.50 -3.82 -18.49
C LYS A 189 -13.21 -4.62 -18.27
N ALA A 190 -12.82 -5.48 -19.21
CA ALA A 190 -11.57 -6.25 -19.15
C ALA A 190 -10.34 -5.33 -19.23
N ILE A 191 -10.34 -4.32 -20.10
CA ILE A 191 -9.27 -3.31 -20.16
C ILE A 191 -9.14 -2.61 -18.80
N ASN A 192 -10.26 -2.22 -18.19
CA ASN A 192 -10.24 -1.58 -16.87
C ASN A 192 -9.75 -2.50 -15.75
N LEU A 193 -10.10 -3.79 -15.79
CA LEU A 193 -9.59 -4.79 -14.86
C LEU A 193 -8.07 -4.91 -15.00
N PHE A 194 -7.60 -5.16 -16.22
CA PHE A 194 -6.18 -5.36 -16.51
C PHE A 194 -5.35 -4.10 -16.30
N PHE A 195 -5.92 -2.90 -16.47
CA PHE A 195 -5.29 -1.63 -16.09
C PHE A 195 -5.01 -1.55 -14.58
N LEU A 196 -5.97 -1.94 -13.75
CA LEU A 196 -5.81 -1.93 -12.30
C LEU A 196 -4.82 -3.01 -11.83
N GLU A 197 -4.83 -4.19 -12.45
CA GLU A 197 -3.86 -5.25 -12.17
C GLU A 197 -2.45 -4.85 -12.61
N ALA A 198 -2.28 -4.32 -13.82
CA ALA A 198 -1.01 -3.78 -14.29
C ALA A 198 -0.45 -2.71 -13.34
N THR A 199 -1.31 -1.84 -12.80
CA THR A 199 -0.90 -0.84 -11.79
C THR A 199 -0.31 -1.51 -10.53
N GLU A 200 -0.93 -2.60 -10.05
CA GLU A 200 -0.43 -3.38 -8.92
C GLU A 200 0.89 -4.09 -9.24
N HIS A 201 0.98 -4.70 -10.43
CA HIS A 201 2.19 -5.37 -10.89
C HIS A 201 3.38 -4.41 -11.03
N VAL A 202 3.19 -3.25 -11.66
CA VAL A 202 4.24 -2.22 -11.75
C VAL A 202 4.67 -1.74 -10.36
N THR A 203 3.72 -1.55 -9.44
CA THR A 203 4.05 -1.18 -8.05
C THR A 203 4.94 -2.24 -7.39
N MET A 204 4.62 -3.52 -7.56
CA MET A 204 5.42 -4.62 -7.01
C MET A 204 6.80 -4.70 -7.66
N ILE A 205 6.87 -4.59 -8.98
CA ILE A 205 8.12 -4.57 -9.75
C ILE A 205 9.02 -3.41 -9.31
N ASN A 206 8.47 -2.20 -9.17
CA ASN A 206 9.23 -1.03 -8.72
C ASN A 206 9.81 -1.22 -7.30
N ASN A 207 9.06 -1.85 -6.40
CA ASN A 207 9.57 -2.17 -5.06
C ASN A 207 10.71 -3.20 -5.14
N GLU A 208 10.58 -4.25 -5.95
CA GLU A 208 11.63 -5.25 -6.13
C GLU A 208 12.89 -4.64 -6.75
N ILE A 209 12.75 -3.81 -7.79
CA ILE A 209 13.87 -3.08 -8.41
C ILE A 209 14.58 -2.22 -7.36
N SER A 210 13.84 -1.46 -6.55
CA SER A 210 14.42 -0.61 -5.50
C SER A 210 15.24 -1.42 -4.48
N ILE A 211 14.76 -2.60 -4.11
CA ILE A 211 15.47 -3.52 -3.21
C ILE A 211 16.74 -4.06 -3.89
N LEU A 212 16.64 -4.51 -5.14
CA LEU A 212 17.79 -5.04 -5.90
C LEU A 212 18.87 -3.97 -6.08
N GLU A 213 18.49 -2.73 -6.40
CA GLU A 213 19.41 -1.59 -6.50
C GLU A 213 20.16 -1.33 -5.20
N PHE A 214 19.45 -1.33 -4.06
CA PHE A 214 20.07 -1.19 -2.76
C PHE A 214 21.05 -2.33 -2.47
N MET A 215 20.68 -3.57 -2.79
CA MET A 215 21.54 -4.73 -2.60
C MET A 215 22.79 -4.70 -3.50
N ILE A 216 22.66 -4.31 -4.76
CA ILE A 216 23.78 -4.18 -5.71
C ILE A 216 24.75 -3.10 -5.21
N LYS A 217 24.22 -1.92 -4.85
CA LYS A 217 25.02 -0.79 -4.34
C LYS A 217 25.79 -1.14 -3.07
N ASN A 218 25.20 -1.93 -2.18
CA ASN A 218 25.88 -2.37 -0.95
C ASN A 218 26.92 -3.47 -1.22
N GLN A 219 26.71 -4.32 -2.21
CA GLN A 219 27.67 -5.33 -2.64
C GLN A 219 28.92 -4.68 -3.29
N GLU A 220 28.73 -3.61 -4.05
CA GLU A 220 29.83 -2.83 -4.65
C GLU A 220 30.64 -2.04 -3.61
N ARG A 221 30.03 -1.65 -2.48
CA ARG A 221 30.69 -0.82 -1.47
C ARG A 221 31.77 -1.53 -0.67
N GLY A 222 31.78 -2.87 -0.63
CA GLY A 222 32.75 -3.68 0.13
C GLY A 222 32.80 -3.35 1.64
N PRO A 223 33.45 -4.19 2.47
CA PRO A 223 33.63 -3.89 3.90
C PRO A 223 34.63 -2.74 4.18
N GLU A 224 35.21 -2.09 3.17
CA GLU A 224 36.31 -1.12 3.35
C GLU A 224 35.87 0.36 3.37
N ASN A 225 34.59 0.66 3.14
CA ASN A 225 34.08 2.04 3.09
C ASN A 225 33.30 2.50 4.33
N GLU A 226 33.36 1.79 5.46
CA GLU A 226 33.02 2.37 6.76
C GLU A 226 34.19 3.20 7.32
N VAL A 227 34.60 4.24 6.59
CA VAL A 227 35.31 5.35 7.23
C VAL A 227 34.27 6.12 8.01
N GLY A 228 34.12 5.77 9.28
CA GLY A 228 33.18 6.38 10.21
C GLY A 228 33.27 7.91 10.16
N ASP A 229 32.19 8.54 9.70
CA ASP A 229 32.03 9.99 9.77
C ASP A 229 31.95 10.39 11.25
N SER A 230 33.11 10.73 11.79
CA SER A 230 33.36 11.06 13.19
C SER A 230 33.13 12.55 13.47
N ARG A 231 32.17 13.17 12.74
CA ARG A 231 31.88 14.61 12.81
C ARG A 231 30.70 15.01 13.69
N ILE A 232 30.29 14.16 14.63
CA ILE A 232 29.33 14.56 15.68
C ILE A 232 29.90 14.22 17.07
N SER A 233 31.06 14.76 17.42
CA SER A 233 31.51 14.81 18.82
C SER A 233 32.46 15.98 19.08
N SER A 234 31.95 17.20 18.87
CA SER A 234 32.60 18.41 19.40
C SER A 234 31.61 19.57 19.52
N ARG A 235 30.54 19.37 20.28
CA ARG A 235 29.84 20.50 20.92
C ARG A 235 29.67 20.24 22.41
N SER A 236 30.67 20.76 23.10
CA SER A 236 30.76 21.14 24.51
C SER A 236 29.45 21.17 25.30
N MET A 237 29.52 20.51 26.45
CA MET A 237 28.62 20.57 27.60
C MET A 237 28.23 22.00 28.01
N SER A 238 26.93 22.28 28.09
CA SER A 238 26.38 23.20 29.09
C SER A 238 25.21 22.52 29.79
N LYS A 239 25.19 22.68 31.12
CA LYS A 239 24.37 21.96 32.10
C LYS A 239 22.92 22.46 32.11
N GLN A 240 21.92 21.56 32.24
CA GLN A 240 20.78 21.60 33.20
C GLN A 240 19.51 20.85 32.69
N ALA A 241 18.77 20.28 33.67
CA ALA A 241 17.42 19.67 33.64
C ALA A 241 17.34 18.18 33.19
N LYS A 242 17.10 17.21 34.09
CA LYS A 242 15.83 16.72 34.68
C LYS A 242 14.87 16.05 33.65
N ASP A 243 15.05 14.75 33.41
CA ASP A 243 14.04 13.67 33.55
C ASP A 243 14.60 12.31 33.07
N PRO A 244 14.11 11.15 33.58
CA PRO A 244 14.77 9.86 33.42
C PRO A 244 14.19 9.07 32.24
N ALA A 245 14.97 8.91 31.17
CA ALA A 245 14.75 7.87 30.16
C ALA A 245 16.09 7.22 29.79
N HIS A 246 16.17 5.92 30.04
CA HIS A 246 17.07 4.89 29.49
C HIS A 246 18.52 5.28 29.15
N ILE A 247 19.42 5.00 30.10
CA ILE A 247 20.86 4.91 29.85
C ILE A 247 21.20 3.44 29.54
N LEU A 248 21.46 3.13 28.27
CA LEU A 248 22.25 1.95 27.90
C LEU A 248 23.71 2.24 28.28
N ASN A 249 24.13 1.70 29.41
CA ASN A 249 25.50 1.84 29.90
C ASN A 249 26.39 0.80 29.24
N VAL A 250 27.08 1.21 28.17
CA VAL A 250 28.20 0.49 27.56
C VAL A 250 29.46 0.81 28.38
N HIS A 251 29.82 -0.08 29.28
CA HIS A 251 31.18 -0.24 29.81
C HIS A 251 31.39 -1.76 29.87
N HIS A 252 32.30 -2.39 29.13
CA HIS A 252 33.72 -2.14 29.15
C HIS A 252 34.38 -2.71 27.89
N ILE A 253 35.29 -1.90 27.37
CA ILE A 253 36.41 -2.22 26.50
C ILE A 253 37.00 -3.61 26.80
N ALA A 254 37.31 -4.37 25.75
CA ALA A 254 38.56 -5.12 25.75
C ALA A 254 39.30 -4.93 24.41
N PRO A 255 40.62 -4.75 24.47
CA PRO A 255 41.46 -4.31 23.36
C PRO A 255 41.95 -5.49 22.52
N ASN A 256 42.34 -5.20 21.28
CA ASN A 256 43.36 -5.86 20.48
C ASN A 256 43.41 -7.40 20.46
N VAL A 257 43.12 -7.94 19.27
CA VAL A 257 43.98 -8.86 18.49
C VAL A 257 44.87 -9.80 19.32
N ARG A 258 44.65 -11.12 19.21
CA ARG A 258 45.63 -12.09 18.66
C ARG A 258 45.12 -13.54 18.76
N TYR A 259 45.06 -14.16 17.58
CA TYR A 259 45.29 -15.55 17.17
C TYR A 259 44.91 -16.74 18.06
N LEU A 260 44.25 -17.70 17.39
CA LEU A 260 44.58 -19.13 17.33
C LEU A 260 45.45 -19.67 18.48
N THR A 261 44.89 -20.59 19.25
CA THR A 261 45.35 -21.98 19.46
C THR A 261 44.96 -22.52 20.84
N SER A 262 44.93 -23.85 20.88
CA SER A 262 44.95 -24.74 22.04
C SER A 262 43.62 -25.13 22.66
N LYS A 263 43.42 -26.45 22.58
CA LYS A 263 42.71 -27.28 23.54
C LYS A 263 42.93 -26.76 24.96
N GLU A 264 41.84 -26.52 25.66
CA GLU A 264 41.49 -27.05 26.98
C GLU A 264 40.46 -26.13 27.63
N ASN A 265 39.32 -26.73 27.98
CA ASN A 265 38.44 -26.35 29.08
C ASN A 265 37.89 -24.92 29.08
N ASN A 266 36.68 -24.74 28.56
CA ASN A 266 35.78 -23.70 29.02
C ASN A 266 34.33 -24.21 29.06
N ASN A 267 34.06 -25.08 30.04
CA ASN A 267 32.70 -25.34 30.50
C ASN A 267 32.21 -24.12 31.27
N MET A 268 31.53 -23.20 30.58
CA MET A 268 30.73 -22.17 31.25
C MET A 268 29.34 -22.75 31.52
N HIS A 269 29.09 -23.14 32.77
CA HIS A 269 27.75 -23.50 33.25
C HIS A 269 26.88 -22.24 33.34
N PHE A 270 25.74 -22.28 32.65
CA PHE A 270 24.60 -21.40 32.93
C PHE A 270 23.53 -22.28 33.58
N MET A 271 23.24 -22.03 34.86
CA MET A 271 22.12 -22.67 35.54
C MET A 271 20.84 -21.90 35.20
N ASP A 272 19.87 -22.60 34.63
CA ASP A 272 18.49 -22.13 34.53
C ASP A 272 17.70 -22.74 35.71
N VAL A 273 16.99 -21.90 36.46
CA VAL A 273 16.46 -22.23 37.79
C VAL A 273 15.17 -23.06 37.75
N ASN A 274 14.69 -23.48 36.56
CA ASN A 274 13.38 -24.12 36.44
C ASN A 274 13.29 -25.44 35.69
N ARG A 275 14.37 -26.00 35.12
CA ARG A 275 14.34 -27.38 34.56
C ARG A 275 15.70 -28.08 34.75
N GLY A 276 15.70 -29.17 35.51
CA GLY A 276 16.88 -29.93 35.90
C GLY A 276 17.47 -30.85 34.83
N GLU A 277 17.57 -30.44 33.57
CA GLU A 277 18.33 -31.14 32.52
C GLU A 277 18.97 -30.15 31.55
N GLY A 278 20.30 -30.09 31.52
CA GLY A 278 21.06 -29.15 30.70
C GLY A 278 21.20 -29.62 29.24
N MET A 279 20.58 -28.90 28.30
CA MET A 279 20.87 -29.07 26.88
C MET A 279 22.10 -28.23 26.49
N LEU A 280 23.16 -28.91 26.04
CA LEU A 280 24.33 -28.29 25.44
C LEU A 280 23.99 -27.81 24.02
N LEU A 281 23.52 -26.57 23.86
CA LEU A 281 23.45 -25.94 22.55
C LEU A 281 24.86 -25.55 22.11
N ASN A 282 25.39 -26.32 21.17
CA ASN A 282 26.73 -26.19 20.63
C ASN A 282 26.90 -24.81 19.98
N SER A 283 28.02 -24.09 20.22
CA SER A 283 28.25 -22.73 19.70
C SER A 283 28.09 -22.61 18.18
N ARG A 284 28.21 -23.73 17.47
CA ARG A 284 27.99 -23.85 16.03
C ARG A 284 26.52 -23.66 15.63
N GLU A 285 25.55 -24.15 16.39
CA GLU A 285 24.12 -24.01 16.10
C GLU A 285 23.62 -22.57 16.35
N LYS A 286 24.18 -21.90 17.36
CA LYS A 286 23.97 -20.46 17.61
C LYS A 286 24.55 -19.57 16.50
N PHE A 287 25.56 -20.05 15.78
CA PHE A 287 26.11 -19.35 14.63
C PHE A 287 25.18 -19.51 13.43
N TYR A 288 24.75 -20.73 13.10
CA TYR A 288 23.85 -21.01 11.96
C TYR A 288 22.52 -20.25 12.05
N THR A 289 21.93 -20.14 13.23
CA THR A 289 20.70 -19.36 13.46
C THR A 289 20.85 -17.87 13.17
N LYS A 290 22.08 -17.32 13.24
CA LYS A 290 22.34 -15.92 12.91
C LYS A 290 22.63 -15.67 11.43
N VAL A 291 23.11 -16.67 10.68
CA VAL A 291 23.49 -16.49 9.26
C VAL A 291 22.32 -16.68 8.30
N LEU A 292 21.23 -17.29 8.75
CA LEU A 292 20.01 -17.54 7.97
C LEU A 292 18.76 -16.93 8.64
N GLY A 293 18.94 -15.91 9.48
CA GLY A 293 17.85 -15.20 10.15
C GLY A 293 17.24 -14.10 9.28
N THR A 294 15.96 -13.80 9.51
CA THR A 294 15.26 -12.66 8.91
C THR A 294 15.93 -11.33 9.30
N SER A 295 16.03 -10.37 8.39
CA SER A 295 16.72 -9.08 8.60
C SER A 295 16.03 -8.11 9.57
N HIS A 296 14.92 -8.51 10.17
CA HIS A 296 14.14 -7.71 11.12
C HIS A 296 14.02 -8.47 12.44
N ASN A 297 13.93 -7.72 13.53
CA ASN A 297 13.69 -8.27 14.86
C ASN A 297 12.31 -8.93 14.86
N LEU A 298 12.28 -10.25 15.05
CA LEU A 298 11.03 -10.96 15.22
C LEU A 298 10.34 -10.46 16.51
N PRO A 299 9.01 -10.41 16.53
CA PRO A 299 8.27 -10.16 17.76
C PRO A 299 8.72 -11.15 18.85
N THR A 300 9.08 -10.62 20.02
CA THR A 300 9.42 -11.44 21.19
C THR A 300 8.18 -11.97 21.91
N ILE A 301 6.99 -11.48 21.51
CA ILE A 301 5.70 -11.83 22.09
C ILE A 301 5.14 -13.07 21.39
N SER A 302 4.63 -14.03 22.18
CA SER A 302 3.97 -15.20 21.60
C SER A 302 2.60 -14.81 21.02
N ILE A 303 2.08 -15.60 20.07
CA ILE A 303 0.75 -15.37 19.48
C ILE A 303 -0.34 -15.36 20.57
N ALA A 304 -0.21 -16.22 21.59
CA ALA A 304 -1.14 -16.26 22.72
C ALA A 304 -1.05 -14.99 23.57
N GLU A 305 0.17 -14.52 23.86
CA GLU A 305 0.40 -13.30 24.64
C GLU A 305 -0.06 -12.04 23.88
N ALA A 306 0.05 -12.03 22.55
CA ALA A 306 -0.52 -10.98 21.71
C ALA A 306 -2.06 -10.97 21.75
N ALA A 307 -2.70 -12.15 21.70
CA ALA A 307 -4.16 -12.26 21.81
C ALA A 307 -4.67 -11.84 23.20
N GLU A 308 -3.93 -12.15 24.27
CA GLU A 308 -4.23 -11.69 25.62
C GLU A 308 -4.10 -10.16 25.77
N MET A 309 -3.11 -9.55 25.11
CA MET A 309 -2.94 -8.10 25.07
C MET A 309 -4.10 -7.41 24.35
N GLU A 310 -4.50 -7.91 23.18
CA GLU A 310 -5.68 -7.37 22.46
C GLU A 310 -6.97 -7.50 23.28
N LEU A 311 -7.17 -8.63 23.97
CA LEU A 311 -8.34 -8.82 24.84
C LEU A 311 -8.33 -7.84 26.02
N ARG A 312 -7.15 -7.61 26.61
CA ARG A 312 -6.98 -6.67 27.72
C ARG A 312 -7.30 -5.24 27.28
N ASP A 313 -6.79 -4.82 26.14
CA ASP A 313 -7.02 -3.48 25.59
C ASP A 313 -8.49 -3.27 25.22
N ALA A 314 -9.15 -4.29 24.66
CA ALA A 314 -10.58 -4.26 24.37
C ALA A 314 -11.43 -4.07 25.65
N LEU A 315 -11.11 -4.80 26.72
CA LEU A 315 -11.79 -4.67 28.01
C LEU A 315 -11.52 -3.30 28.67
N GLU A 316 -10.33 -2.73 28.48
CA GLU A 316 -9.98 -1.40 29.00
C GLU A 316 -10.72 -0.29 28.24
N GLN A 317 -10.83 -0.41 26.92
CA GLN A 317 -11.66 0.49 26.10
C GLN A 317 -13.15 0.41 26.50
N GLU A 318 -13.67 -0.79 26.72
CA GLU A 318 -15.06 -0.97 27.16
C GLU A 318 -15.30 -0.30 28.53
N LYS A 319 -14.42 -0.51 29.51
CA LYS A 319 -14.49 0.15 30.82
C LYS A 319 -14.42 1.67 30.72
N SER A 320 -13.46 2.19 29.95
CA SER A 320 -13.33 3.63 29.71
C SER A 320 -14.60 4.23 29.07
N SER A 321 -15.19 3.52 28.11
CA SER A 321 -16.44 3.94 27.46
C SER A 321 -17.64 3.89 28.42
N ALA A 322 -17.70 2.90 29.32
CA ALA A 322 -18.76 2.77 30.32
C ALA A 322 -18.66 3.85 31.41
N ASP A 323 -17.45 4.18 31.86
CA ASP A 323 -17.22 5.26 32.82
C ASP A 323 -17.55 6.64 32.23
N ALA A 324 -17.20 6.87 30.95
CA ALA A 324 -17.59 8.07 30.23
C ALA A 324 -19.13 8.21 30.12
N ARG A 325 -19.85 7.11 29.88
CA ARG A 325 -21.32 7.09 29.88
C ARG A 325 -21.91 7.42 31.25
N LYS A 326 -21.42 6.80 32.33
CA LYS A 326 -21.88 7.09 33.70
C LYS A 326 -21.66 8.54 34.09
N LYS A 327 -20.49 9.10 33.76
CA LYS A 327 -20.15 10.51 34.07
C LYS A 327 -21.03 11.50 33.30
N LYS A 328 -21.44 11.15 32.08
CA LYS A 328 -22.41 11.92 31.30
C LYS A 328 -23.79 11.89 31.96
N GLU A 329 -24.28 10.71 32.35
CA GLU A 329 -25.58 10.57 33.03
C GLU A 329 -25.63 11.30 34.39
N GLU A 330 -24.51 11.34 35.13
CA GLU A 330 -24.39 12.11 36.37
C GLU A 330 -24.47 13.62 36.11
N ARG A 331 -23.76 14.12 35.08
CA ARG A 331 -23.82 15.53 34.67
C ARG A 331 -25.23 15.94 34.24
N ASP A 332 -25.92 15.09 33.48
CA ASP A 332 -27.27 15.35 33.00
C ASP A 332 -28.29 15.39 34.17
N ARG A 333 -28.10 14.54 35.20
CA ARG A 333 -28.90 14.58 36.44
C ARG A 333 -28.68 15.87 37.24
N ILE A 334 -27.44 16.33 37.39
CA ILE A 334 -27.12 17.56 38.12
C ILE A 334 -27.69 18.80 37.40
N LEU A 335 -27.67 18.81 36.06
CA LEU A 335 -28.26 19.89 35.27
C LEU A 335 -29.79 19.94 35.45
N HIS A 336 -30.45 18.78 35.41
CA HIS A 336 -31.89 18.71 35.58
C HIS A 336 -32.36 19.18 36.98
N ASP A 337 -31.59 18.89 38.02
CA ASP A 337 -31.90 19.31 39.41
C ASP A 337 -31.67 20.83 39.62
N LYS A 338 -30.74 21.44 38.87
CA LYS A 338 -30.52 22.89 38.89
C LYS A 338 -31.63 23.68 38.18
N GLU A 339 -32.14 23.17 37.07
CA GLU A 339 -33.18 23.82 36.25
C GLU A 339 -34.56 23.87 36.94
N TYR A 340 -34.75 23.14 38.05
CA TYR A 340 -35.97 23.15 38.87
C TYR A 340 -35.78 23.82 40.24
N SER A 341 -34.66 24.52 40.48
CA SER A 341 -34.48 25.28 41.72
C SER A 341 -35.33 26.55 41.70
N ARG A 342 -36.14 26.74 42.75
CA ARG A 342 -37.02 27.90 42.98
C ARG A 342 -36.29 29.26 42.97
N GLU A 343 -34.96 29.25 43.06
CA GLU A 343 -34.12 30.45 43.10
C GLU A 343 -34.00 31.18 41.75
N GLU A 344 -34.04 30.48 40.60
CA GLU A 344 -33.96 31.14 39.27
C GLU A 344 -35.26 31.86 38.88
N GLU A 345 -36.44 31.35 39.28
CA GLU A 345 -37.72 32.05 39.09
C GLU A 345 -37.72 33.40 39.82
N GLU A 346 -37.12 33.48 41.02
CA GLU A 346 -37.04 34.72 41.78
C GLU A 346 -36.06 35.73 41.16
N ASP A 347 -34.98 35.25 40.55
CA ASP A 347 -33.96 36.10 39.94
C ASP A 347 -34.39 36.64 38.57
N GLU A 348 -35.17 35.88 37.80
CA GLU A 348 -35.87 36.42 36.63
C GLU A 348 -36.88 37.51 37.00
N VAL A 349 -37.65 37.31 38.08
CA VAL A 349 -38.63 38.30 38.55
C VAL A 349 -37.93 39.57 39.04
N LYS A 350 -36.82 39.47 39.78
CA LYS A 350 -36.02 40.63 40.19
C LYS A 350 -35.43 41.38 39.00
N SER A 351 -34.99 40.65 37.96
CA SER A 351 -34.41 41.27 36.75
C SER A 351 -35.47 42.09 36.00
N ARG A 352 -36.69 41.56 35.86
CA ARG A 352 -37.82 42.30 35.26
C ARG A 352 -38.20 43.55 36.07
N LEU A 353 -38.27 43.42 37.40
CA LEU A 353 -38.55 44.56 38.28
C LEU A 353 -37.48 45.66 38.22
N TRP A 354 -36.22 45.28 37.98
CA TRP A 354 -35.13 46.24 37.84
C TRP A 354 -35.22 47.03 36.53
N ASP A 355 -35.58 46.37 35.42
CA ASP A 355 -35.79 47.04 34.14
C ASP A 355 -36.96 48.04 34.20
N ASP A 356 -38.10 47.66 34.78
CA ASP A 356 -39.25 48.56 34.96
C ASP A 356 -38.89 49.82 35.76
N TRP A 357 -38.05 49.69 36.80
CA TRP A 357 -37.59 50.84 37.59
C TRP A 357 -36.69 51.78 36.78
N LYS A 358 -35.85 51.24 35.89
CA LYS A 358 -34.93 52.03 35.06
C LYS A 358 -35.68 52.87 34.03
N ASP A 359 -36.75 52.31 33.47
CA ASP A 359 -37.62 52.99 32.51
C ASP A 359 -38.42 54.13 33.15
N LEU A 360 -38.87 53.94 34.39
CA LEU A 360 -39.54 54.98 35.18
C LEU A 360 -38.59 56.08 35.70
N ASN A 361 -37.27 55.84 35.68
CA ASN A 361 -36.25 56.77 36.18
C ASN A 361 -35.20 57.13 35.11
N PRO A 362 -35.61 57.81 34.02
CA PRO A 362 -34.69 58.21 32.97
C PRO A 362 -33.60 59.15 33.52
N LYS A 363 -32.34 58.81 33.22
CA LYS A 363 -31.17 59.60 33.63
C LYS A 363 -31.23 60.98 32.99
N GLY A 364 -31.16 62.04 33.81
CA GLY A 364 -30.98 63.43 33.33
C GLY A 364 -32.04 64.45 33.76
N HIS A 365 -33.10 64.06 34.48
CA HIS A 365 -34.17 64.98 34.88
C HIS A 365 -33.80 66.00 35.99
N GLY A 366 -32.55 65.99 36.48
CA GLY A 366 -32.23 66.62 37.78
C GLY A 366 -31.23 67.78 37.82
N ASN A 367 -30.56 68.17 36.73
CA ASN A 367 -29.62 69.30 36.81
C ASN A 367 -29.25 69.95 35.46
N THR A 368 -30.17 70.71 34.85
CA THR A 368 -29.88 71.50 33.64
C THR A 368 -29.87 73.02 33.87
N ILE A 369 -29.98 73.48 35.12
CA ILE A 369 -29.88 74.90 35.49
C ILE A 369 -28.73 75.09 36.47
N LYS A 370 -27.51 75.30 35.95
CA LYS A 370 -26.42 76.10 36.56
C LYS A 370 -25.13 75.90 35.75
N ASN A 371 -25.03 76.65 34.66
CA ASN A 371 -23.78 77.28 34.18
C ASN A 371 -24.16 78.21 33.01
N ARG A 372 -24.87 79.29 33.35
CA ARG A 372 -24.89 80.55 32.60
C ARG A 372 -24.35 81.59 33.57
N GLY A 373 -23.23 82.22 33.22
CA GLY A 373 -22.54 83.21 34.04
C GLY A 373 -21.05 83.14 33.81
#